data_AF-A0A6A5UKX8-F1
#
_entry.id   AF-A0A6A5UKX8-F1
#
_cell.length_a   1.000
_cell.length_b   1.000
_cell.length_c   1.000
_cell.angle_alpha   90.00
_cell.angle_beta   90.00
_cell.angle_gamma   90.00
#
_symmetry.space_group_name_H-M   'P 1'
#
loop_
_entity.id
_entity.type
_entity.pdbx_description
1 polymer ?
#
loop_
_entity_poly.entity_id
_entity_poly.type
_entity_poly.pdbx_seq_one_letter_code
_entity_poly.pdbx_strand_id
1 'polypeptide(L)'
;MLPIKVHITPAGPNSWKPILVLAELGLPYELQVVSDVKQKPFTDINPNGRVPAIEDPNTDLVLWESGAIIQYIIEHGQGPYFVQAAWFNHLHPEKIPSAMAWYSAKLNRILSVLEGVLEGKQWLVGDKMTFADLAFSVWNERIDALISCKPEEKFDRFPNVEAWHERMTGRVAWKSVMAERAKIMDAQNLGTNE
;
A
#
# COMPACT_ATOMS: atom_id res chain seq x y z
N MET A 1 -13.96 7.11 5.68
CA MET A 1 -12.78 7.84 5.18
C MET A 1 -13.31 9.10 4.56
N LEU A 2 -12.75 10.26 4.91
CA LEU A 2 -13.17 11.54 4.33
C LEU A 2 -12.69 11.59 2.87
N PRO A 3 -13.45 12.23 1.94
CA PRO A 3 -13.04 12.31 0.54
C PRO A 3 -11.70 13.04 0.37
N ILE A 4 -10.79 12.48 -0.43
CA ILE A 4 -9.56 13.17 -0.83
C ILE A 4 -9.94 14.26 -1.84
N LYS A 5 -9.53 15.50 -1.60
CA LYS A 5 -9.74 16.59 -2.57
C LYS A 5 -8.68 16.48 -3.65
N VAL A 6 -9.08 16.46 -4.91
CA VAL A 6 -8.18 16.36 -6.07
C VAL A 6 -8.33 17.61 -6.93
N HIS A 7 -7.29 18.44 -6.95
CA HIS A 7 -7.21 19.66 -7.74
C HIS A 7 -6.77 19.35 -9.17
N ILE A 8 -7.59 19.71 -10.14
CA ILE A 8 -7.40 19.33 -11.54
C ILE A 8 -7.68 20.46 -12.54
N THR A 9 -7.17 20.27 -13.75
CA THR A 9 -7.78 20.85 -14.96
C THR A 9 -8.18 19.69 -15.87
N PRO A 10 -9.40 19.70 -16.45
CA PRO A 10 -9.93 18.54 -17.16
C PRO A 10 -9.20 18.24 -18.47
N ALA A 11 -8.57 19.25 -19.08
CA ALA A 11 -7.87 19.11 -20.36
C ALA A 11 -6.54 18.34 -20.25
N GLY A 12 -5.92 18.28 -19.05
CA GLY A 12 -4.60 17.68 -18.86
C GLY A 12 -4.66 16.19 -18.52
N PRO A 13 -3.90 15.31 -19.19
CA PRO A 13 -3.96 13.86 -18.95
C PRO A 13 -3.45 13.45 -17.56
N ASN A 14 -2.52 14.22 -16.97
CA ASN A 14 -1.95 13.90 -15.66
C ASN A 14 -2.97 13.98 -14.52
N SER A 15 -3.99 14.84 -14.65
CA SER A 15 -5.05 15.00 -13.64
C SER A 15 -5.88 13.74 -13.45
N TRP A 16 -6.08 12.98 -14.52
CA TRP A 16 -6.93 11.79 -14.50
C TRP A 16 -6.25 10.54 -13.97
N LYS A 17 -4.91 10.50 -13.95
CA LYS A 17 -4.18 9.33 -13.44
C LYS A 17 -4.51 8.99 -11.97
N PRO A 18 -4.38 9.91 -10.99
CA PRO A 18 -4.74 9.61 -9.61
C PRO A 18 -6.24 9.41 -9.42
N ILE A 19 -7.10 10.11 -10.18
CA ILE A 19 -8.55 9.91 -10.14
C ILE A 19 -8.91 8.48 -10.51
N LEU A 20 -8.31 7.95 -11.59
CA LEU A 20 -8.56 6.58 -12.03
C LEU A 20 -8.14 5.58 -10.94
N VAL A 21 -6.97 5.79 -10.32
CA VAL A 21 -6.52 4.92 -9.21
C VAL A 21 -7.47 4.99 -8.01
N LEU A 22 -7.91 6.20 -7.60
CA LEU A 22 -8.88 6.36 -6.51
C LEU A 22 -10.21 5.67 -6.83
N ALA A 23 -10.70 5.80 -8.06
CA ALA A 23 -11.93 5.18 -8.52
C ALA A 23 -11.84 3.65 -8.55
N GLU A 24 -10.77 3.08 -9.11
CA GLU A 24 -10.52 1.63 -9.15
C GLU A 24 -10.40 1.02 -7.75
N LEU A 25 -9.81 1.78 -6.80
CA LEU A 25 -9.70 1.35 -5.41
C LEU A 25 -10.97 1.62 -4.57
N GLY A 26 -12.00 2.23 -5.15
CA GLY A 26 -13.23 2.61 -4.44
C GLY A 26 -13.03 3.63 -3.31
N LEU A 27 -11.98 4.45 -3.40
CA LEU A 27 -11.67 5.48 -2.41
C LEU A 27 -12.50 6.74 -2.67
N PRO A 28 -13.13 7.35 -1.65
CA PRO A 28 -13.93 8.55 -1.85
C PRO A 28 -13.02 9.74 -2.22
N TYR A 29 -13.43 10.52 -3.22
CA TYR A 29 -12.72 11.71 -3.66
C TYR A 29 -13.67 12.82 -4.13
N GLU A 30 -13.20 14.05 -4.08
CA GLU A 30 -13.90 15.24 -4.58
C GLU A 30 -13.02 15.99 -5.56
N LEU A 31 -13.56 16.34 -6.74
CA LEU A 31 -12.82 17.08 -7.76
C LEU A 31 -12.92 18.58 -7.52
N GLN A 32 -11.76 19.25 -7.49
CA GLN A 32 -11.64 20.69 -7.40
C GLN A 32 -11.09 21.20 -8.75
N VAL A 33 -11.94 21.82 -9.56
CA VAL A 33 -11.52 22.33 -10.88
C VAL A 33 -10.84 23.69 -10.70
N VAL A 34 -9.57 23.77 -11.09
CA VAL A 34 -8.76 24.99 -10.99
C VAL A 34 -8.84 25.75 -12.31
N SER A 35 -9.28 27.02 -12.26
CA SER A 35 -9.40 27.88 -13.44
C SER A 35 -8.05 28.46 -13.90
N ASP A 36 -7.22 28.92 -12.95
CA ASP A 36 -5.87 29.40 -13.20
C ASP A 36 -4.88 28.74 -12.23
N VAL A 37 -4.02 27.88 -12.78
CA VAL A 37 -3.03 27.13 -12.00
C VAL A 37 -1.81 27.97 -11.61
N LYS A 38 -1.65 29.18 -12.15
CA LYS A 38 -0.48 30.05 -11.88
C LYS A 38 -0.75 31.13 -10.83
N GLN A 39 -1.93 31.13 -10.22
CA GLN A 39 -2.34 32.13 -9.24
C GLN A 39 -2.87 31.51 -7.96
N LYS A 40 -2.94 32.33 -6.91
CA LYS A 40 -3.68 32.00 -5.68
C LYS A 40 -5.17 31.78 -6.00
N PRO A 41 -5.86 30.88 -5.28
CA PRO A 41 -5.34 30.15 -4.12
C PRO A 41 -4.51 28.90 -4.48
N PHE A 42 -4.49 28.46 -5.74
CA PHE A 42 -3.88 27.17 -6.09
C PHE A 42 -2.36 27.13 -5.85
N THR A 43 -1.64 28.24 -6.05
CA THR A 43 -0.20 28.28 -5.76
C THR A 43 0.15 28.14 -4.27
N ASP A 44 -0.81 28.34 -3.36
CA ASP A 44 -0.63 28.04 -1.94
C ASP A 44 -0.68 26.53 -1.65
N ILE A 45 -1.28 25.75 -2.56
CA ILE A 45 -1.38 24.28 -2.51
C ILE A 45 -0.21 23.65 -3.28
N ASN A 46 0.06 24.12 -4.51
CA ASN A 46 1.19 23.68 -5.32
C ASN A 46 1.96 24.91 -5.85
N PRO A 47 3.13 25.24 -5.27
CA PRO A 47 3.92 26.40 -5.71
C PRO A 47 4.45 26.27 -7.16
N ASN A 48 4.51 25.07 -7.73
CA ASN A 48 4.86 24.86 -9.14
C ASN A 48 3.75 25.34 -10.10
N GLY A 49 2.52 25.51 -9.59
CA GLY A 49 1.36 25.93 -10.35
C GLY A 49 1.03 24.96 -11.49
N ARG A 50 1.00 23.66 -11.20
CA ARG A 50 0.63 22.59 -12.13
C ARG A 50 -0.32 21.61 -11.46
N VAL A 51 -1.17 20.96 -12.25
CA VAL A 51 -2.09 19.90 -11.78
C VAL A 51 -1.55 18.51 -12.15
N PRO A 52 -1.94 17.45 -11.42
CA PRO A 52 -2.80 17.47 -10.23
C PRO A 52 -2.07 17.80 -8.94
N ALA A 53 -2.85 18.20 -7.93
CA ALA A 53 -2.50 18.20 -6.51
C ALA A 53 -3.64 17.56 -5.70
N ILE A 54 -3.35 17.02 -4.52
CA ILE A 54 -4.35 16.51 -3.59
C ILE A 54 -4.22 17.17 -2.23
N GLU A 55 -5.33 17.22 -1.50
CA GLU A 55 -5.37 17.42 -0.05
C GLU A 55 -6.07 16.20 0.54
N ASP A 56 -5.37 15.46 1.39
CA ASP A 56 -5.93 14.31 2.09
C ASP A 56 -6.29 14.69 3.55
N PRO A 57 -7.58 14.93 3.86
CA PRO A 57 -8.01 15.30 5.20
C PRO A 57 -7.85 14.14 6.22
N ASN A 58 -7.55 12.92 5.77
CA ASN A 58 -7.34 11.78 6.66
C ASN A 58 -5.91 11.74 7.21
N THR A 59 -4.96 12.44 6.59
CA THR A 59 -3.53 12.49 6.97
C THR A 59 -2.98 13.91 7.15
N ASP A 60 -3.79 14.93 6.84
CA ASP A 60 -3.38 16.35 6.81
C ASP A 60 -2.26 16.63 5.80
N LEU A 61 -2.16 15.80 4.74
CA LEU A 61 -1.15 15.92 3.70
C LEU A 61 -1.66 16.71 2.50
N VAL A 62 -0.82 17.63 2.02
CA VAL A 62 -0.94 18.27 0.70
C VAL A 62 0.19 17.76 -0.20
N LEU A 63 -0.15 17.24 -1.38
CA LEU A 63 0.81 16.61 -2.28
C LEU A 63 0.51 16.94 -3.75
N TRP A 64 1.54 17.15 -4.56
CA TRP A 64 1.44 17.34 -6.01
C TRP A 64 2.40 16.41 -6.75
N GLU A 65 2.35 16.43 -8.08
CA GLU A 65 2.94 15.44 -9.00
C GLU A 65 2.16 14.12 -9.07
N SER A 66 1.57 13.86 -10.24
CA SER A 66 0.65 12.72 -10.44
C SER A 66 1.25 11.35 -10.08
N GLY A 67 2.56 11.14 -10.32
CA GLY A 67 3.23 9.88 -9.95
C GLY A 67 3.39 9.72 -8.44
N ALA A 68 3.80 10.79 -7.75
CA ALA A 68 3.93 10.81 -6.29
C ALA A 68 2.57 10.63 -5.61
N ILE A 69 1.51 11.25 -6.14
CA ILE A 69 0.13 11.06 -5.65
C ILE A 69 -0.30 9.60 -5.77
N ILE A 70 -0.06 8.96 -6.91
CA ILE A 70 -0.41 7.55 -7.11
C ILE A 70 0.38 6.66 -6.15
N GLN A 71 1.68 6.93 -5.99
CA GLN A 71 2.51 6.21 -5.03
C GLN A 71 1.98 6.40 -3.60
N TYR A 72 1.65 7.63 -3.19
CA TYR A 72 1.03 7.92 -1.90
C TYR A 72 -0.26 7.11 -1.68
N ILE A 73 -1.17 7.11 -2.65
CA ILE A 73 -2.45 6.36 -2.57
C ILE A 73 -2.20 4.85 -2.42
N ILE A 74 -1.28 4.30 -3.21
CA ILE A 74 -0.93 2.88 -3.19
C ILE A 74 -0.25 2.52 -1.86
N GLU A 75 0.72 3.32 -1.44
CA GLU A 75 1.48 3.09 -0.21
C GLU A 75 0.53 3.13 0.98
N HIS A 76 -0.34 4.13 1.10
CA HIS A 76 -1.35 4.23 2.15
C HIS A 76 -2.39 3.09 2.15
N GLY A 77 -2.33 2.17 1.18
CA GLY A 77 -3.06 0.91 1.17
C GLY A 77 -2.47 -0.18 2.08
N GLN A 78 -1.16 -0.49 1.97
CA GLN A 78 -0.50 -1.61 2.68
C GLN A 78 0.68 -1.19 3.56
N GLY A 79 1.61 -0.39 3.02
CA GLY A 79 2.90 -0.11 3.65
C GLY A 79 2.81 0.50 5.05
N PRO A 80 2.18 1.68 5.23
CA PRO A 80 2.05 2.35 6.51
C PRO A 80 1.35 1.48 7.56
N TYR A 81 0.33 0.71 7.20
CA TYR A 81 -0.36 -0.14 8.17
C TYR A 81 0.50 -1.34 8.60
N PHE A 82 1.22 -1.97 7.67
CA PHE A 82 2.11 -3.10 7.97
C PHE A 82 3.33 -2.65 8.78
N VAL A 83 3.93 -1.50 8.46
CA VAL A 83 5.01 -0.90 9.25
C VAL A 83 4.54 -0.54 10.65
N GLN A 84 3.37 0.09 10.79
CA GLN A 84 2.84 0.44 12.10
C GLN A 84 2.45 -0.79 12.92
N ALA A 85 1.92 -1.84 12.28
CA ALA A 85 1.72 -3.13 12.93
C ALA A 85 3.05 -3.68 13.48
N ALA A 86 4.12 -3.66 12.67
CA ALA A 86 5.45 -4.05 13.13
C ALA A 86 5.93 -3.22 14.33
N TRP A 87 5.75 -1.90 14.25
CA TRP A 87 6.17 -0.97 15.28
C TRP A 87 5.46 -1.23 16.61
N PHE A 88 4.13 -1.26 16.63
CA PHE A 88 3.37 -1.47 17.87
C PHE A 88 3.50 -2.89 18.42
N ASN A 89 3.68 -3.90 17.56
CA ASN A 89 3.85 -5.27 18.02
C ASN A 89 5.27 -5.56 18.54
N HIS A 90 6.32 -4.93 17.99
CA HIS A 90 7.71 -5.33 18.27
C HIS A 90 8.62 -4.23 18.81
N LEU A 91 8.47 -2.99 18.32
CA LEU A 91 9.47 -1.94 18.53
C LEU A 91 9.05 -0.91 19.57
N HIS A 92 7.75 -0.69 19.76
CA HIS A 92 7.25 0.28 20.73
C HIS A 92 7.58 -0.19 22.16
N PRO A 93 8.13 0.71 23.02
CA PRO A 93 8.61 0.33 24.35
C PRO A 93 7.49 -0.16 25.28
N GLU A 94 6.26 0.29 25.03
CA GLU A 94 5.05 -0.13 25.74
C GLU A 94 4.12 -0.91 24.81
N LYS A 95 3.45 -1.94 25.33
CA LYS A 95 2.38 -2.61 24.58
C LYS A 95 1.10 -1.80 24.71
N ILE A 96 0.54 -1.38 23.58
CA ILE A 96 -0.69 -0.58 23.48
C ILE A 96 -1.76 -1.46 22.80
N PRO A 97 -2.56 -2.23 23.56
CA PRO A 97 -3.44 -3.25 22.97
C PRO A 97 -4.46 -2.69 21.97
N SER A 98 -4.97 -1.48 22.20
CA SER A 98 -5.90 -0.82 21.28
C SER A 98 -5.27 -0.52 19.92
N ALA A 99 -4.02 -0.04 19.90
CA ALA A 99 -3.28 0.22 18.68
C ALA A 99 -2.94 -1.08 17.95
N MET A 100 -2.40 -2.08 18.67
CA MET A 100 -2.08 -3.40 18.12
C MET A 100 -3.32 -4.05 17.47
N ALA A 101 -4.44 -4.09 18.19
CA ALA A 101 -5.70 -4.64 17.67
C ALA A 101 -6.21 -3.87 16.45
N TRP A 102 -6.09 -2.53 16.46
CA TRP A 102 -6.51 -1.69 15.34
C TRP A 102 -5.69 -1.96 14.08
N TYR A 103 -4.37 -2.00 14.18
CA TYR A 103 -3.50 -2.29 13.02
C TYR A 103 -3.68 -3.72 12.53
N SER A 104 -3.79 -4.71 13.43
CA SER A 104 -4.11 -6.09 13.05
C SER A 104 -5.45 -6.20 12.31
N ALA A 105 -6.47 -5.42 12.71
CA ALA A 105 -7.74 -5.35 11.99
C ALA A 105 -7.59 -4.71 10.60
N LYS A 106 -6.71 -3.71 10.44
CA LYS A 106 -6.40 -3.12 9.12
C LYS A 106 -5.70 -4.11 8.19
N LEU A 107 -4.72 -4.86 8.69
CA LEU A 107 -4.04 -5.93 7.94
C LEU A 107 -5.06 -6.96 7.42
N ASN A 108 -5.91 -7.48 8.33
CA ASN A 108 -6.96 -8.42 7.96
C ASN A 108 -7.95 -7.86 6.93
N ARG A 109 -8.31 -6.57 7.02
CA ARG A 109 -9.17 -5.92 6.04
C ARG A 109 -8.51 -5.89 4.65
N ILE A 110 -7.22 -5.57 4.57
CA ILE A 110 -6.48 -5.52 3.30
C ILE A 110 -6.43 -6.92 2.67
N LEU A 111 -6.09 -7.93 3.47
CA LEU A 111 -6.08 -9.32 3.01
C LEU A 111 -7.46 -9.79 2.55
N SER A 112 -8.52 -9.41 3.26
CA SER A 112 -9.90 -9.72 2.86
C SER A 112 -10.31 -9.06 1.54
N VAL A 113 -9.80 -7.86 1.22
CA VAL A 113 -10.05 -7.22 -0.07
C VAL A 113 -9.30 -7.96 -1.18
N LEU A 114 -8.03 -8.29 -0.96
CA LEU A 114 -7.23 -9.06 -1.91
C LEU A 114 -7.86 -10.43 -2.18
N GLU A 115 -8.35 -11.10 -1.14
CA GLU A 115 -9.04 -12.39 -1.25
C GLU A 115 -10.22 -12.33 -2.21
N GLY A 116 -11.10 -11.32 -2.07
CA GLY A 116 -12.22 -11.13 -2.97
C GLY A 116 -11.81 -10.70 -4.39
N VAL A 117 -10.78 -9.86 -4.53
CA VAL A 117 -10.28 -9.42 -5.85
C VAL A 117 -9.68 -10.59 -6.64
N LEU A 118 -9.04 -11.53 -5.94
CA LEU A 118 -8.37 -12.70 -6.51
C LEU A 118 -9.32 -13.88 -6.78
N GLU A 119 -10.60 -13.78 -6.41
CA GLU A 119 -11.59 -14.81 -6.73
C GLU A 119 -11.65 -15.03 -8.24
N GLY A 120 -11.34 -16.26 -8.68
CA GLY A 120 -11.31 -16.63 -10.09
C GLY A 120 -10.14 -16.03 -10.89
N LYS A 121 -9.16 -15.39 -10.24
CA LYS A 121 -8.01 -14.75 -10.91
C LYS A 121 -6.68 -15.31 -10.45
N GLN A 122 -5.72 -15.33 -11.36
CA GLN A 122 -4.34 -15.71 -11.03
C GLN A 122 -3.49 -14.54 -10.57
N TRP A 123 -3.77 -13.34 -11.10
CA TRP A 123 -3.02 -12.09 -10.89
C TRP A 123 -3.99 -10.93 -10.71
N LEU A 124 -3.53 -9.84 -10.11
CA LEU A 124 -4.37 -8.66 -9.85
C LEU A 124 -4.89 -8.02 -11.16
N VAL A 125 -4.07 -8.03 -12.22
CA VAL A 125 -4.42 -7.42 -13.51
C VAL A 125 -3.99 -8.31 -14.67
N GLY A 126 -4.94 -8.64 -15.55
CA GLY A 126 -4.69 -9.43 -16.75
C GLY A 126 -4.38 -10.90 -16.45
N ASP A 127 -3.60 -11.51 -17.33
CA ASP A 127 -3.27 -12.94 -17.34
C ASP A 127 -1.81 -13.24 -16.92
N LYS A 128 -1.07 -12.23 -16.45
CA LYS A 128 0.33 -12.36 -16.05
C LYS A 128 0.65 -11.55 -14.80
N MET A 129 1.69 -11.99 -14.08
CA MET A 129 2.25 -11.24 -12.96
C MET A 129 2.77 -9.88 -13.44
N THR A 130 2.39 -8.84 -12.70
CA THR A 130 2.83 -7.47 -12.92
C THR A 130 3.52 -6.91 -11.69
N PHE A 131 3.97 -5.67 -11.78
CA PHE A 131 4.46 -4.93 -10.62
C PHE A 131 3.39 -4.80 -9.52
N ALA A 132 2.10 -4.69 -9.90
CA ALA A 132 1.01 -4.61 -8.93
C ALA A 132 0.99 -5.82 -8.01
N ASP A 133 1.35 -7.01 -8.50
CA ASP A 133 1.41 -8.22 -7.70
C ASP A 133 2.62 -8.23 -6.76
N LEU A 134 3.82 -8.01 -7.33
CA LEU A 134 5.09 -8.06 -6.60
C LEU A 134 5.19 -7.03 -5.47
N ALA A 135 4.47 -5.91 -5.57
CA ALA A 135 4.46 -4.88 -4.55
C ALA A 135 4.00 -5.41 -3.17
N PHE A 136 3.15 -6.44 -3.14
CA PHE A 136 2.61 -7.02 -1.91
C PHE A 136 3.46 -8.15 -1.33
N SER A 137 4.21 -8.88 -2.17
CA SER A 137 4.78 -10.17 -1.77
C SER A 137 5.80 -10.05 -0.62
N VAL A 138 6.61 -8.98 -0.58
CA VAL A 138 7.61 -8.78 0.49
C VAL A 138 6.96 -8.55 1.85
N TRP A 139 5.89 -7.77 1.89
CA TRP A 139 5.14 -7.53 3.12
C TRP A 139 4.30 -8.74 3.54
N ASN A 140 3.68 -9.42 2.57
CA ASN A 140 2.93 -10.64 2.81
C ASN A 140 3.79 -11.76 3.38
N GLU A 141 5.05 -11.84 2.94
CA GLU A 141 5.99 -12.82 3.48
C GLU A 141 6.22 -12.66 4.98
N ARG A 142 6.03 -11.45 5.53
CA ARG A 142 6.30 -11.12 6.93
C ARG A 142 5.07 -11.05 7.82
N ILE A 143 3.87 -11.37 7.33
CA ILE A 143 2.62 -11.24 8.11
C ILE A 143 2.70 -11.97 9.44
N ASP A 144 3.23 -13.19 9.45
CA ASP A 144 3.47 -14.00 10.65
C ASP A 144 4.22 -13.21 11.73
N ALA A 145 5.32 -12.57 11.35
CA ALA A 145 6.04 -11.67 12.24
C ALA A 145 5.17 -10.45 12.59
N LEU A 146 4.50 -9.81 11.64
CA LEU A 146 3.76 -8.56 11.88
C LEU A 146 2.62 -8.66 12.88
N ILE A 147 1.92 -9.79 12.93
CA ILE A 147 0.77 -10.02 13.83
C ILE A 147 1.01 -11.16 14.82
N SER A 148 2.24 -11.64 14.94
CA SER A 148 2.66 -12.69 15.86
C SER A 148 1.82 -13.97 15.76
N CYS A 149 1.58 -14.46 14.54
CA CYS A 149 0.98 -15.76 14.29
C CYS A 149 2.01 -16.74 13.74
N LYS A 150 1.68 -18.04 13.69
CA LYS A 150 2.60 -19.00 13.08
C LYS A 150 2.67 -18.78 11.55
N PRO A 151 3.82 -19.05 10.90
CA PRO A 151 3.96 -18.93 9.45
C PRO A 151 2.90 -19.68 8.65
N GLU A 152 2.51 -20.88 9.11
CA GLU A 152 1.47 -21.70 8.49
C GLU A 152 0.04 -21.18 8.71
N GLU A 153 -0.17 -20.30 9.68
CA GLU A 153 -1.50 -19.76 10.03
C GLU A 153 -1.77 -18.40 9.34
N LYS A 154 -0.75 -17.78 8.72
CA LYS A 154 -0.81 -16.38 8.26
C LYS A 154 -1.85 -16.10 7.16
N PHE A 155 -2.30 -17.14 6.46
CA PHE A 155 -3.34 -17.05 5.42
C PHE A 155 -4.54 -17.97 5.63
N ASP A 156 -4.76 -18.56 6.82
CA ASP A 156 -5.84 -19.53 7.07
C ASP A 156 -7.24 -19.08 6.58
N ARG A 157 -7.47 -17.77 6.55
CA ARG A 157 -8.74 -17.13 6.15
C ARG A 157 -8.76 -16.61 4.72
N PHE A 158 -7.65 -16.72 4.00
CA PHE A 158 -7.39 -16.07 2.71
C PHE A 158 -6.70 -17.02 1.71
N PRO A 159 -7.36 -18.14 1.31
CA PRO A 159 -6.75 -19.16 0.45
C PRO A 159 -6.41 -18.65 -0.97
N ASN A 160 -7.16 -17.68 -1.52
CA ASN A 160 -6.79 -17.10 -2.81
C ASN A 160 -5.54 -16.22 -2.70
N VAL A 161 -5.40 -15.48 -1.60
CA VAL A 161 -4.18 -14.72 -1.29
C VAL A 161 -2.99 -15.65 -1.07
N GLU A 162 -3.17 -16.76 -0.35
CA GLU A 162 -2.14 -17.78 -0.14
C GLU A 162 -1.62 -18.30 -1.48
N ALA A 163 -2.51 -18.83 -2.31
CA ALA A 163 -2.15 -19.39 -3.61
C ALA A 163 -1.46 -18.35 -4.52
N TRP A 164 -1.90 -17.09 -4.47
CA TRP A 164 -1.27 -15.98 -5.19
C TRP A 164 0.12 -15.64 -4.68
N HIS A 165 0.30 -15.60 -3.36
CA HIS A 165 1.58 -15.38 -2.71
C HIS A 165 2.57 -16.49 -3.05
N GLU A 166 2.15 -17.75 -2.96
CA GLU A 166 2.98 -18.93 -3.31
C GLU A 166 3.43 -18.91 -4.78
N ARG A 167 2.56 -18.49 -5.70
CA ARG A 167 2.95 -18.33 -7.12
C ARG A 167 4.07 -17.31 -7.30
N MET A 168 4.09 -16.24 -6.50
CA MET A 168 5.15 -15.23 -6.53
C MET A 168 6.42 -15.72 -5.85
N THR A 169 6.33 -16.30 -4.66
CA THR A 169 7.49 -16.73 -3.86
C THR A 169 8.12 -18.03 -4.38
N GLY A 170 7.37 -18.82 -5.14
CA GLY A 170 7.88 -20.01 -5.82
C GLY A 170 8.88 -19.73 -6.95
N ARG A 171 8.95 -18.48 -7.44
CA ARG A 171 9.77 -18.08 -8.59
C ARG A 171 11.27 -18.12 -8.28
N VAL A 172 12.07 -18.47 -9.29
CA VAL A 172 13.54 -18.53 -9.18
C VAL A 172 14.14 -17.20 -8.70
N ALA A 173 13.65 -16.08 -9.23
CA ALA A 173 14.12 -14.74 -8.84
C ALA A 173 13.88 -14.47 -7.34
N TRP A 174 12.70 -14.80 -6.83
CA TRP A 174 12.37 -14.63 -5.41
C TRP A 174 13.31 -15.46 -4.53
N LYS A 175 13.42 -16.75 -4.82
CA LYS A 175 14.29 -17.69 -4.09
C LYS A 175 15.74 -17.21 -4.07
N SER A 176 16.24 -16.72 -5.21
CA SER A 176 17.60 -16.16 -5.31
C SER A 176 17.79 -14.93 -4.41
N VAL A 177 16.84 -13.99 -4.41
CA VAL A 177 16.93 -12.78 -3.59
C VAL A 177 16.82 -13.11 -2.10
N MET A 178 15.91 -14.03 -1.71
CA MET A 178 15.79 -14.45 -0.32
C MET A 178 16.99 -15.24 0.18
N ALA A 179 17.62 -16.06 -0.68
CA ALA A 179 18.89 -16.72 -0.34
C ALA A 179 20.01 -15.71 -0.09
N GLU A 180 20.09 -14.65 -0.89
CA GLU A 180 21.08 -13.59 -0.67
C GLU A 180 20.80 -12.81 0.62
N ARG A 181 19.53 -12.47 0.88
CA ARG A 181 19.10 -11.88 2.15
C ARG A 181 19.53 -12.74 3.35
N ALA A 182 19.32 -14.06 3.28
CA ALA A 182 19.70 -14.98 4.35
C ALA A 182 21.21 -14.94 4.62
N LYS A 183 22.06 -15.00 3.58
CA LYS A 183 23.51 -14.88 3.74
C LYS A 183 23.93 -13.57 4.42
N ILE A 184 23.31 -12.45 4.04
CA ILE A 184 23.61 -11.13 4.63
C ILE A 184 23.20 -11.11 6.10
N MET A 185 22.04 -11.66 6.44
CA MET A 185 21.58 -11.75 7.83
C MET A 185 22.52 -12.61 8.67
N ASP A 186 22.90 -13.79 8.18
CA ASP A 186 23.82 -14.69 8.86
C ASP A 186 25.19 -14.03 9.09
N ALA A 187 25.74 -13.38 8.06
CA ALA A 187 27.04 -12.69 8.13
C ALA A 187 27.06 -11.52 9.13
N GLN A 188 25.90 -10.94 9.43
CA GLN A 188 25.75 -9.82 10.37
C GLN A 188 25.19 -10.26 11.73
N ASN A 189 25.01 -11.57 11.96
CA ASN A 189 24.34 -12.13 13.13
C ASN A 189 22.95 -11.48 13.40
N LEU A 190 22.23 -11.12 12.34
CA LEU A 190 20.88 -10.57 12.44
C LEU A 190 19.89 -11.73 12.55
N GLY A 191 19.22 -11.86 13.70
CA GLY A 191 18.11 -12.80 13.83
C GLY A 191 16.93 -12.43 12.92
N THR A 192 16.15 -13.43 12.51
CA THR A 192 14.79 -13.19 12.01
C THR A 192 13.95 -12.86 13.23
N ASN A 193 13.87 -11.58 13.63
CA ASN A 193 13.18 -11.11 14.83
C ASN A 193 12.07 -12.06 15.32
N GLU A 194 12.31 -12.74 16.44
CA GLU A 194 11.27 -13.31 17.31
C GLU A 194 10.40 -12.18 17.87
#